data_AF-A0A6C0C8Z7-F1
#
_entry.id   AF-A0A6C0C8Z7-F1
#
_cell.length_a   1.000
_cell.length_b   1.000
_cell.length_c   1.000
_cell.angle_alpha   90.00
_cell.angle_beta   90.00
_cell.angle_gamma   90.00
#
_symmetry.space_group_name_H-M   'P 1'
#
loop_
_entity.id
_entity.type
_entity.pdbx_description
1 polymer ?
#
loop_
_entity_poly.entity_id
_entity_poly.type
_entity_poly.pdbx_seq_one_letter_code
_entity_poly.pdbx_strand_id
1 'polypeptide(L)'
;MDENLRNICLYGTYYNPADNHYGRKCDVICDRCFRHNLDISIGWQKLDLCLKCVQIINDQLKQPERETVKPAEIKTYMLQNQFLGEERVTKMRQLFYTKGN
;
A
#
# COMPACT_ATOMS: atom_id res chain seq x y z
N MET A 1 3.58 6.34 5.06
CA MET A 1 3.58 7.06 6.35
C MET A 1 4.88 7.83 6.43
N ASP A 2 4.88 9.08 6.89
CA ASP A 2 6.10 9.88 7.01
C ASP A 2 7.09 9.22 7.98
N GLU A 3 8.32 9.00 7.53
CA GLU A 3 9.40 8.35 8.29
C GLU A 3 9.75 9.15 9.55
N ASN A 4 9.68 10.48 9.49
CA ASN A 4 9.96 11.34 10.63
C ASN A 4 8.93 11.16 11.75
N LEU A 5 7.65 11.07 11.40
CA LEU A 5 6.57 10.84 12.37
C LEU A 5 6.70 9.48 13.05
N ARG A 6 7.14 8.46 12.31
CA ARG A 6 7.44 7.13 12.85
C ARG A 6 8.59 7.20 13.84
N ASN A 7 9.67 7.89 13.49
CA ASN A 7 10.85 8.00 14.34
C ASN A 7 10.57 8.76 15.65
N ILE A 8 9.73 9.80 15.63
CA ILE A 8 9.29 10.47 16.86
C ILE A 8 8.57 9.49 17.79
N CYS A 9 7.73 8.61 17.25
CA CYS A 9 6.98 7.65 18.06
C CYS A 9 7.83 6.48 18.59
N LEU A 10 8.91 6.12 17.88
CA LEU A 10 9.82 5.03 18.27
C LEU A 10 10.96 5.49 19.18
N TYR A 11 11.49 6.70 18.95
CA TYR A 11 12.73 7.20 19.56
C TYR A 11 12.58 8.54 20.26
N GLY A 12 11.39 9.15 20.20
CA GLY A 12 11.14 10.43 20.83
C GLY A 12 11.16 10.36 22.35
N THR A 13 11.44 11.50 22.96
CA THR A 13 11.50 11.69 24.41
C THR A 13 10.28 12.46 24.88
N TYR A 14 9.73 12.06 26.01
CA TYR A 14 8.61 12.76 26.64
C TYR A 14 9.10 14.02 27.38
N TYR A 15 8.47 15.16 27.11
CA TYR A 15 8.78 16.44 27.76
C TYR A 15 7.53 17.03 28.43
N ASN A 16 7.69 17.39 29.71
CA ASN A 16 6.68 18.09 30.51
C ASN A 16 7.40 19.03 31.52
N PRO A 17 7.32 20.36 31.36
CA PRO A 17 6.67 21.07 30.26
C PRO A 17 7.35 20.82 28.90
N ALA A 18 6.63 21.01 27.80
CA ALA A 18 7.11 20.71 26.44
C ALA A 18 8.36 21.53 26.04
N ASP A 19 8.47 22.76 26.53
CA ASP A 19 9.59 23.68 26.25
C ASP A 19 10.94 23.18 26.79
N ASN A 20 10.94 22.22 27.73
CA ASN A 20 12.14 21.52 28.18
C ASN A 20 12.89 20.82 27.04
N HIS A 21 12.21 20.47 25.94
CA HIS A 21 12.85 19.91 24.75
C HIS A 21 13.96 20.84 24.20
N TYR A 22 13.76 22.15 24.30
CA TYR A 22 14.68 23.16 23.75
C TYR A 22 15.58 23.81 24.80
N GLY A 23 15.41 23.46 26.07
CA GLY A 23 16.16 24.05 27.19
C GLY A 23 15.89 25.55 27.41
N ARG A 24 14.81 26.09 26.82
CA ARG A 24 14.41 27.49 26.94
C ARG A 24 12.90 27.60 26.80
N LYS A 25 12.32 28.62 27.43
CA LYS A 25 10.90 28.91 27.28
C LYS A 25 10.59 29.34 25.85
N CYS A 26 9.84 28.52 25.12
CA CYS A 26 9.44 28.77 23.75
C CYS A 26 8.05 28.19 23.47
N ASP A 27 7.40 28.69 22.41
CA ASP A 27 6.17 28.09 21.90
C ASP A 27 6.51 26.78 21.20
N VAL A 28 6.11 25.66 21.80
CA VAL A 28 6.26 24.33 21.19
C VAL A 28 5.03 24.01 20.37
N ILE A 29 5.25 23.71 19.09
CA ILE A 29 4.21 23.50 18.09
C ILE A 29 4.25 22.05 17.65
N CYS A 30 3.08 21.40 17.56
CA CYS A 30 2.97 20.06 17.01
C CYS A 30 3.21 20.06 15.49
N ASP A 31 4.18 19.31 14.97
CA ASP A 31 4.48 19.26 13.52
C ASP A 31 3.38 18.63 12.68
N ARG A 32 2.47 17.87 13.30
CA ARG A 32 1.37 17.19 12.59
C ARG A 32 0.08 18.01 12.53
N CYS A 33 -0.31 18.60 13.66
CA CYS A 33 -1.60 19.31 13.76
C CYS A 33 -1.46 20.81 13.96
N PHE A 34 -0.22 21.33 14.01
CA PHE A 34 0.10 22.74 14.17
C PHE A 34 -0.50 23.38 15.42
N ARG A 35 -0.85 22.57 16.43
CA ARG A 35 -1.29 23.09 17.73
C ARG A 35 -0.11 23.74 18.44
N HIS A 36 -0.29 25.00 18.82
CA HIS A 36 0.63 25.81 19.61
C HIS A 36 0.47 25.57 21.12
N ASN A 37 1.42 26.08 21.90
CA ASN A 37 1.46 26.07 23.36
C ASN A 37 1.16 24.67 23.92
N LEU A 38 1.92 23.67 23.45
CA LEU A 38 1.83 22.34 24.01
C LEU A 38 2.31 22.35 25.47
N ASP A 39 1.48 21.87 26.38
CA ASP A 39 1.92 21.63 27.76
C ASP A 39 2.91 20.45 27.82
N ILE A 40 2.66 19.45 26.98
CA ILE A 40 3.38 18.18 26.91
C ILE A 40 3.62 17.84 25.43
N SER A 41 4.85 17.43 25.09
CA SER A 41 5.20 16.92 23.76
C SER A 41 6.00 15.63 23.84
N ILE A 42 5.99 14.87 22.75
CA ILE A 42 7.05 13.90 22.44
C ILE A 42 7.95 14.55 21.40
N GLY A 43 9.20 14.82 21.78
CA GLY A 43 10.19 15.49 20.94
C GLY A 43 11.23 14.51 20.40
N TRP A 44 11.60 14.62 19.13
CA TRP A 44 12.74 13.91 18.53
C TRP A 44 13.48 14.83 17.57
N GLN A 45 14.77 15.05 17.83
CA GLN A 45 15.62 16.01 17.12
C GLN A 45 15.09 17.44 17.17
N LYS A 46 14.37 17.89 16.12
CA LYS A 46 13.77 19.23 15.99
C LYS A 46 12.26 19.17 15.80
N LEU A 47 11.68 17.98 15.99
CA LEU A 47 10.27 17.73 15.77
C LEU A 47 9.59 17.45 17.10
N ASP A 48 8.35 17.91 17.22
CA ASP A 48 7.48 17.77 18.37
C ASP A 48 6.10 17.30 17.95
N LEU A 49 5.57 16.31 18.68
CA LEU A 49 4.20 15.88 18.53
C LEU A 49 3.44 16.02 19.85
N CYS A 50 2.20 16.50 19.75
CA CYS A 50 1.28 16.42 20.86
C CYS A 50 0.87 14.96 21.11
N LEU A 51 0.50 14.64 22.35
CA LEU A 51 0.10 13.27 22.75
C LEU A 51 -1.01 12.67 21.88
N LYS A 52 -1.98 13.49 21.46
CA LYS A 52 -3.07 13.04 20.57
C LYS A 52 -2.53 12.58 19.21
N CYS A 53 -1.56 13.31 18.66
CA CYS A 53 -0.97 12.96 17.37
C CYS A 53 -0.15 11.67 17.46
N VAL A 54 0.62 11.52 18.54
CA VAL A 54 1.40 10.31 18.83
C VAL A 54 0.51 9.09 18.97
N GLN A 55 -0.61 9.21 19.70
CA GLN A 55 -1.57 8.11 19.85
C GLN A 55 -2.11 7.64 18.50
N ILE A 56 -2.60 8.56 17.66
CA ILE A 56 -3.13 8.23 16.33
C ILE A 56 -2.06 7.54 15.47
N ILE A 57 -0.82 8.03 15.53
CA ILE A 57 0.30 7.44 14.78
C ILE A 57 0.61 6.03 15.30
N ASN A 58 0.70 5.85 16.62
CA ASN A 58 0.95 4.55 17.23
C ASN A 58 -0.13 3.53 16.88
N ASP A 59 -1.39 3.95 16.80
CA ASP A 59 -2.48 3.08 16.39
C ASP A 59 -2.36 2.66 14.92
N GLN A 60 -1.86 3.54 14.05
CA GLN A 60 -1.54 3.22 12.66
C GLN A 60 -0.37 2.23 12.55
N LEU A 61 0.65 2.39 13.39
CA LEU A 61 1.83 1.50 13.43
C LEU A 61 1.50 0.08 13.92
N LYS A 62 0.46 -0.07 14.76
CA LYS A 62 0.03 -1.36 15.31
C LYS A 62 -0.86 -2.17 14.39
N GLN A 63 -1.38 -1.58 13.31
CA GLN A 63 -2.17 -2.35 12.36
C GLN A 63 -1.23 -3.35 11.67
N PRO A 64 -1.51 -4.67 11.74
CA PRO A 64 -0.76 -5.64 10.95
C PRO A 64 -0.86 -5.20 9.49
N GLU A 65 0.27 -5.22 8.78
CA GLU A 65 0.31 -4.94 7.34
C GLU A 65 -0.85 -5.69 6.70
N ARG A 66 -1.88 -4.96 6.24
CA ARG A 66 -2.89 -5.56 5.39
C ARG A 66 -2.10 -6.05 4.19
N GLU A 67 -1.98 -7.38 4.07
CA GLU A 67 -1.36 -8.00 2.92
C GLU A 67 -1.87 -7.24 1.70
N THR A 68 -0.94 -6.62 0.98
CA THR A 68 -1.27 -6.03 -0.31
C THR A 68 -1.83 -7.19 -1.11
N VAL A 69 -3.14 -7.17 -1.33
CA VAL A 69 -3.79 -8.09 -2.25
C VAL A 69 -3.10 -7.80 -3.57
N LYS A 70 -2.10 -8.61 -3.92
CA LYS A 70 -1.48 -8.57 -5.24
C LYS A 70 -2.64 -8.61 -6.20
N PRO A 71 -2.77 -7.65 -7.15
CA PRO A 71 -3.88 -7.64 -8.08
C PRO A 71 -3.94 -9.04 -8.67
N ALA A 72 -5.04 -9.76 -8.38
CA ALA A 72 -5.20 -11.13 -8.82
C ALA A 72 -4.96 -11.12 -10.32
N GLU A 73 -4.01 -11.93 -10.78
CA GLU A 73 -3.70 -12.08 -12.19
C GLU A 73 -4.99 -12.57 -12.87
N ILE A 74 -5.76 -11.65 -13.47
CA ILE A 74 -7.00 -12.00 -14.17
C ILE A 74 -6.57 -12.75 -15.43
N LYS A 75 -6.43 -14.07 -15.31
CA LYS A 75 -6.19 -14.96 -16.44
C LYS A 75 -7.53 -15.19 -17.12
N THR A 76 -7.79 -14.41 -18.18
CA THR A 76 -8.89 -14.69 -19.09
C THR A 76 -8.52 -15.90 -19.94
N TYR A 77 -9.05 -17.07 -19.62
CA TYR A 77 -8.90 -18.27 -20.45
C TYR A 77 -9.86 -18.20 -21.64
N MET A 78 -9.34 -18.28 -22.87
CA MET A 78 -10.17 -18.54 -24.05
C MET A 78 -10.28 -20.04 -24.26
N LEU A 79 -11.49 -20.60 -24.17
CA LEU A 79 -11.77 -21.99 -24.49
C LEU A 79 -12.17 -22.09 -25.97
N GLN A 80 -11.32 -22.69 -26.81
CA GLN A 80 -11.62 -22.94 -28.22
C GLN A 80 -12.21 -24.34 -28.40
N ASN A 81 -13.53 -24.45 -28.36
CA ASN A 81 -14.27 -25.72 -28.50
C ASN A 81 -14.40 -26.24 -29.95
N GLN A 82 -13.68 -25.65 -30.93
CA GLN A 82 -13.89 -25.94 -32.35
C GLN A 82 -13.33 -27.27 -32.87
N PHE A 83 -12.66 -28.07 -32.03
CA PHE A 83 -12.05 -29.33 -32.47
C PHE A 83 -12.62 -30.58 -31.80
N LEU A 84 -13.68 -30.44 -31.00
CA LEU A 84 -14.37 -31.58 -30.41
C LEU A 84 -15.41 -32.14 -31.39
N GLY A 85 -14.88 -32.87 -32.38
CA GLY A 85 -15.52 -34.04 -32.97
C GLY A 85 -16.69 -33.79 -33.93
N GLU A 86 -16.38 -33.77 -35.23
CA GLU A 86 -17.16 -34.56 -36.19
C GLU A 86 -16.19 -35.40 -37.03
N GLU A 87 -16.60 -36.64 -37.27
CA GLU A 87 -15.80 -37.74 -37.79
C GLU A 87 -15.07 -37.40 -39.10
N ARG A 88 -13.84 -37.92 -39.20
CA ARG A 88 -13.06 -37.96 -40.43
C ARG A 88 -13.85 -38.66 -41.53
N VAL A 89 -14.49 -37.90 -42.42
CA VAL A 89 -14.97 -38.42 -43.70
C VAL A 89 -14.52 -37.51 -44.85
N THR A 90 -13.21 -37.46 -45.10
CA THR A 90 -12.71 -37.01 -46.40
C THR A 90 -12.99 -38.10 -47.44
N LYS A 91 -14.19 -38.11 -48.01
CA LYS A 91 -14.45 -38.84 -49.26
C LYS A 91 -13.65 -38.17 -50.37
N MET A 92 -12.50 -38.75 -50.72
CA MET A 92 -11.82 -38.41 -51.98
C MET A 92 -12.73 -38.81 -53.13
N ARG A 93 -13.32 -37.81 -53.80
CA ARG A 93 -14.05 -38.00 -55.04
C ARG A 93 -13.04 -37.88 -56.18
N GLN A 94 -12.56 -39.00 -56.70
CA GLN A 94 -11.80 -39.01 -57.95
C GLN A 94 -12.74 -38.60 -59.09
N LEU A 95 -12.51 -37.41 -59.64
CA LEU A 95 -13.09 -37.02 -60.92
C LEU A 95 -12.26 -37.72 -62.01
N PHE A 96 -12.80 -38.81 -62.56
CA PHE A 96 -12.30 -39.39 -63.79
C PHE A 96 -12.63 -38.43 -64.93
N TYR A 97 -11.63 -37.72 -65.45
CA TYR A 97 -11.72 -37.08 -66.76
C TYR A 97 -11.39 -38.14 -67.82
N THR A 98 -12.41 -38.64 -68.50
CA THR A 98 -12.26 -39.40 -69.73
C THR A 98 -12.47 -38.49 -70.94
N LYS A 99 -11.45 -38.37 -71.78
CA LYS A 99 -11.48 -38.41 -73.26
C LYS A 99 -10.09 -37.96 -73.75
N GLY A 100 -9.33 -38.72 -74.52
CA GLY A 100 -9.71 -39.78 -75.44
C GLY A 100 -9.39 -39.28 -76.85
N ASN A 101 -8.27 -39.81 -77.38
CA ASN A 101 -7.72 -39.76 -78.75
C ASN A 101 -7.66 -38.42 -79.47
#